data_AF-A0A0D7AV39-F1
#
_entry.id   AF-A0A0D7AV39-F1
#
_cell.length_a   1.000
_cell.length_b   1.000
_cell.length_c   1.000
_cell.angle_alpha   90.00
_cell.angle_beta   90.00
_cell.angle_gamma   90.00
#
_symmetry.space_group_name_H-M   'P 1'
#
loop_
_entity.id
_entity.type
_entity.pdbx_description
1 polymer ?
#
loop_
_entity_poly.entity_id
_entity_poly.type
_entity_poly.pdbx_seq_one_letter_code
_entity_poly.pdbx_strand_id
1 'polypeptide(L)'
;MDKIFLAEVFSVVYSAGLDDWHPDFQNTADSAYNLLHEVIATKTFLLLLKARQYRSLKVDASFAGDAILLRRIYRHFVFHYLLKRSKLEAAKPGSVRRGNEASKAYKRRSALAVARAEHAKKEGFPMRVIRLLEDPDAHSDDEQDPTGERYRINNKAYRSQLVTNFIRKLDSHRLEAKARAPYARLL
;
A
#
# COMPACT_ATOMS: atom_id res chain seq x y z
N MET A 1 -8.74 11.54 -11.73
CA MET A 1 -9.86 12.38 -11.31
C MET A 1 -9.74 13.68 -12.07
N ASP A 2 -10.80 14.11 -12.73
CA ASP A 2 -10.80 15.39 -13.45
C ASP A 2 -10.64 16.56 -12.47
N LYS A 3 -9.98 17.64 -12.91
CA LYS A 3 -9.79 18.86 -12.13
C LYS A 3 -11.12 19.53 -11.77
N ILE A 4 -12.12 19.44 -12.66
CA ILE A 4 -13.45 20.00 -12.45
C ILE A 4 -14.11 19.37 -11.22
N PHE A 5 -14.03 18.05 -11.09
CA PHE A 5 -14.61 17.34 -9.94
C PHE A 5 -13.87 17.61 -8.63
N LEU A 6 -12.56 17.87 -8.69
CA LEU A 6 -11.80 18.29 -7.53
C LEU A 6 -12.22 19.70 -7.07
N ALA A 7 -12.44 20.62 -8.01
CA ALA A 7 -12.97 21.94 -7.72
C ALA A 7 -14.38 21.87 -7.10
N GLU A 8 -15.23 20.95 -7.57
CA GLU A 8 -16.55 20.71 -6.99
C GLU A 8 -16.47 20.26 -5.52
N VAL A 9 -15.54 19.34 -5.19
CA VAL A 9 -15.32 18.89 -3.80
C VAL A 9 -14.96 20.07 -2.90
N PHE A 10 -14.02 20.92 -3.34
CA PHE A 10 -13.63 22.10 -2.58
C PHE A 10 -14.75 23.12 -2.48
N SER A 11 -15.52 23.33 -3.54
CA SER A 11 -16.70 24.21 -3.53
C SER A 11 -17.71 23.80 -2.46
N VAL A 12 -17.94 22.50 -2.26
CA VAL A 12 -18.83 21.99 -1.20
C VAL A 12 -18.29 22.31 0.19
N VAL A 13 -16.97 22.23 0.41
CA VAL A 13 -16.33 22.61 1.68
C VAL A 13 -16.52 24.10 1.95
N TYR A 14 -16.19 24.96 0.98
CA TYR A 14 -16.34 26.41 1.11
C TYR A 14 -17.80 26.84 1.30
N SER A 15 -18.72 26.21 0.56
CA SER A 15 -20.16 26.49 0.67
C SER A 15 -20.73 26.10 2.04
N ALA A 16 -20.06 25.21 2.78
CA ALA A 16 -20.40 24.86 4.15
C ALA A 16 -19.81 25.83 5.20
N GLY A 17 -19.10 26.89 4.76
CA GLY A 17 -18.47 27.88 5.63
C GLY A 17 -17.15 27.40 6.25
N LEU A 18 -16.49 26.41 5.64
CA LEU A 18 -15.20 25.89 6.08
C LEU A 18 -14.10 26.33 5.11
N ASP A 19 -12.94 26.70 5.64
CA ASP A 19 -11.77 27.05 4.83
C ASP A 19 -11.11 25.83 4.18
N ASP A 20 -11.13 24.70 4.89
CA ASP A 20 -10.60 23.42 4.46
C ASP A 20 -11.32 22.24 5.11
N TRP A 21 -11.04 21.03 4.61
CA TRP A 21 -11.51 19.80 5.25
C TRP A 21 -10.48 19.39 6.30
N HIS A 22 -10.78 19.66 7.57
CA HIS A 22 -9.90 19.40 8.71
C HIS A 22 -10.69 18.88 9.92
N PRO A 23 -11.02 17.57 9.97
CA PRO A 23 -11.70 16.99 11.14
C PRO A 23 -10.87 17.19 12.42
N ASP A 24 -11.55 17.54 13.50
CA ASP A 24 -10.92 17.76 14.80
C ASP A 24 -10.75 16.43 15.55
N PHE A 25 -9.50 16.07 15.80
CA PHE A 25 -9.10 14.87 16.53
C PHE A 25 -9.08 15.03 18.06
N GLN A 26 -9.20 16.26 18.57
CA GLN A 26 -9.24 16.55 20.01
C GLN A 26 -10.65 16.41 20.57
N ASN A 27 -11.66 16.59 19.72
CA ASN A 27 -13.06 16.46 20.09
C ASN A 27 -13.66 15.09 19.68
N THR A 28 -14.90 14.84 20.10
CA THR A 28 -15.61 13.59 19.77
C THR A 28 -16.01 13.58 18.29
N ALA A 29 -16.16 12.38 17.74
CA ALA A 29 -16.68 12.18 16.39
C ALA A 29 -18.12 12.68 16.20
N ASP A 30 -18.83 12.93 17.30
CA ASP A 30 -20.22 13.39 17.32
C ASP A 30 -20.35 14.90 17.59
N SER A 31 -19.24 15.64 17.69
CA SER A 31 -19.28 17.11 17.72
C SER A 31 -19.87 17.67 16.42
N ALA A 32 -20.60 18.78 16.49
CA ALA A 32 -21.24 19.40 15.32
C ALA A 32 -20.23 19.68 14.18
N TYR A 33 -19.03 20.12 14.54
CA TYR A 33 -17.92 20.35 13.61
C TYR A 33 -17.50 19.07 12.87
N ASN A 34 -17.32 17.96 13.60
CA ASN A 34 -16.93 16.68 13.00
C ASN A 34 -18.06 16.02 12.21
N LEU A 35 -19.31 16.20 12.64
CA LEU A 35 -20.49 15.77 11.88
C LEU A 35 -20.59 16.51 10.55
N LEU A 36 -20.30 17.82 10.52
CA LEU A 36 -20.26 18.59 9.27
C LEU A 36 -19.21 18.02 8.30
N HIS A 37 -18.00 17.72 8.78
CA HIS A 37 -16.94 17.09 7.99
C HIS A 37 -17.32 15.70 7.46
N GLU A 38 -18.02 14.90 8.27
CA GLU A 38 -18.55 13.59 7.89
C GLU A 38 -19.57 13.70 6.76
N VAL A 39 -20.50 14.65 6.87
CA VAL A 39 -21.51 14.92 5.84
C VAL A 39 -20.87 15.39 4.54
N ILE A 40 -19.93 16.33 4.60
CA ILE A 40 -19.22 16.85 3.43
C ILE A 40 -18.46 15.73 2.72
N ALA A 41 -17.67 14.94 3.46
CA ALA A 41 -16.89 13.85 2.89
C ALA A 41 -17.78 12.77 2.25
N THR A 42 -18.87 12.38 2.92
CA THR A 42 -19.79 11.37 2.40
C THR A 42 -20.53 11.88 1.16
N LYS A 43 -21.01 13.13 1.18
CA LYS A 43 -21.74 13.74 0.07
C LYS A 43 -20.85 13.91 -1.16
N THR A 44 -19.63 14.41 -0.98
CA THR A 44 -18.67 14.57 -2.09
C THR A 44 -18.20 13.21 -2.63
N PHE A 45 -17.97 12.22 -1.77
CA PHE A 45 -17.69 10.84 -2.20
C PHE A 45 -18.80 10.29 -3.10
N LEU A 46 -20.07 10.43 -2.69
CA LEU A 46 -21.21 9.96 -3.48
C LEU A 46 -21.37 10.70 -4.80
N LEU A 47 -21.13 12.01 -4.82
CA LEU A 47 -21.12 12.82 -6.03
C LEU A 47 -20.08 12.29 -7.03
N LEU A 48 -18.85 12.07 -6.56
CA LEU A 48 -17.75 11.55 -7.37
C LEU A 48 -17.98 10.11 -7.85
N LEU A 49 -18.59 9.29 -7.00
CA LEU A 49 -18.97 7.92 -7.34
C LEU A 49 -20.01 7.89 -8.46
N LYS A 50 -21.07 8.72 -8.38
CA LYS A 50 -22.08 8.89 -9.42
C LYS A 50 -21.48 9.41 -10.73
N ALA A 51 -20.53 10.34 -10.64
CA ALA A 51 -19.77 10.85 -11.77
C ALA A 51 -18.70 9.87 -12.32
N ARG A 52 -18.66 8.62 -11.81
CA ARG A 52 -17.73 7.55 -12.21
C ARG A 52 -16.24 7.93 -12.10
N GLN A 53 -15.90 8.88 -11.22
CA GLN A 53 -14.53 9.36 -11.05
C GLN A 53 -13.61 8.33 -10.38
N TYR A 54 -14.18 7.31 -9.75
CA TYR A 54 -13.47 6.21 -9.10
C TYR A 54 -13.41 4.92 -9.94
N ARG A 55 -13.63 4.98 -11.26
CA ARG A 55 -13.65 3.78 -12.13
C ARG A 55 -12.35 2.95 -12.04
N SER A 56 -11.20 3.60 -11.92
CA SER A 56 -9.90 2.93 -11.77
C SER A 56 -9.76 2.17 -10.45
N LEU A 57 -10.50 2.58 -9.41
CA LEU A 57 -10.48 1.97 -8.09
C LEU A 57 -11.45 0.78 -7.97
N LYS A 58 -12.23 0.48 -9.02
CA LYS A 58 -13.21 -0.62 -9.05
C LYS A 58 -14.13 -0.63 -7.82
N VAL A 59 -14.59 0.55 -7.41
CA VAL A 59 -15.50 0.69 -6.27
C VAL A 59 -16.82 0.00 -6.58
N ASP A 60 -17.28 -0.83 -5.66
CA ASP A 60 -18.60 -1.44 -5.74
C ASP A 60 -19.68 -0.41 -5.41
N ALA A 61 -20.37 0.06 -6.45
CA ALA A 61 -21.40 1.08 -6.33
C ALA A 61 -22.73 0.54 -5.75
N SER A 62 -22.88 -0.78 -5.58
CA SER A 62 -24.10 -1.36 -5.00
C SER A 62 -24.36 -0.86 -3.57
N PHE A 63 -23.30 -0.54 -2.83
CA PHE A 63 -23.36 -0.03 -1.47
C PHE A 63 -23.50 1.50 -1.37
N ALA A 64 -23.60 2.22 -2.48
CA ALA A 64 -23.67 3.69 -2.47
C ALA A 64 -24.89 4.25 -1.72
N GLY A 65 -25.96 3.47 -1.59
CA GLY A 65 -27.16 3.84 -0.84
C GLY A 65 -27.09 3.54 0.67
N ASP A 66 -26.09 2.80 1.13
CA ASP A 66 -25.98 2.39 2.52
C ASP A 66 -25.29 3.48 3.36
N ALA A 67 -26.10 4.42 3.85
CA ALA A 67 -25.62 5.54 4.68
C ALA A 67 -24.94 5.06 5.99
N ILE A 68 -25.38 3.93 6.56
CA ILE A 68 -24.80 3.38 7.79
C ILE A 68 -23.40 2.86 7.50
N LEU A 69 -23.23 2.11 6.41
CA LEU A 69 -21.93 1.60 6.00
C LEU A 69 -20.98 2.75 5.66
N LEU A 70 -21.42 3.75 4.89
CA LEU A 70 -20.60 4.92 4.54
C LEU A 70 -20.12 5.67 5.78
N ARG A 71 -21.02 5.90 6.74
CA ARG A 71 -20.67 6.49 8.04
C ARG A 71 -19.64 5.66 8.79
N ARG A 72 -19.80 4.34 8.84
CA ARG A 72 -18.84 3.43 9.50
C ARG A 72 -17.47 3.46 8.83
N ILE A 73 -17.43 3.44 7.49
CA ILE A 73 -16.19 3.53 6.71
C ILE A 73 -15.50 4.86 7.00
N TYR A 74 -16.22 5.98 6.91
CA TYR A 74 -15.70 7.31 7.20
C TYR A 74 -15.13 7.38 8.61
N ARG A 75 -15.90 6.99 9.62
CA ARG A 75 -15.47 7.06 11.03
C ARG A 75 -14.27 6.18 11.31
N HIS A 76 -14.24 4.97 10.75
CA HIS A 76 -13.07 4.11 10.86
C HIS A 76 -11.84 4.75 10.21
N PHE A 77 -11.99 5.35 9.04
CA PHE A 77 -10.87 6.01 8.37
C PHE A 77 -10.36 7.24 9.15
N VAL A 78 -11.25 8.14 9.55
CA VAL A 78 -10.88 9.41 10.19
C VAL A 78 -10.52 9.23 11.67
N PHE A 79 -11.43 8.68 12.47
CA PHE A 79 -11.30 8.64 13.92
C PHE A 79 -10.58 7.41 14.46
N HIS A 80 -10.31 6.40 13.62
CA HIS A 80 -9.44 5.29 14.00
C HIS A 80 -8.11 5.34 13.25
N TYR A 81 -8.12 5.28 11.92
CA TYR A 81 -6.88 5.19 11.15
C TYR A 81 -6.07 6.51 11.13
N LEU A 82 -6.67 7.64 10.76
CA LEU A 82 -5.97 8.93 10.73
C LEU A 82 -5.63 9.42 12.13
N LEU A 83 -6.54 9.28 13.10
CA LEU A 83 -6.27 9.62 14.51
C LEU A 83 -5.04 8.88 15.05
N LYS A 84 -4.94 7.57 14.82
CA LYS A 84 -3.78 6.78 15.26
C LYS A 84 -2.49 7.29 14.63
N ARG A 85 -2.51 7.62 13.34
CA ARG A 85 -1.33 8.18 12.64
C ARG A 85 -0.97 9.57 13.16
N SER A 86 -1.95 10.43 13.41
CA SER A 86 -1.75 11.76 13.99
C SER A 86 -1.08 11.67 15.36
N LYS A 87 -1.55 10.78 16.25
CA LYS A 87 -0.93 10.54 17.56
C LYS A 87 0.52 10.06 17.44
N LEU A 88 0.81 9.16 16.50
CA LEU A 88 2.18 8.68 16.25
C LEU A 88 3.10 9.79 15.74
N GLU A 89 2.62 10.65 14.84
CA GLU A 89 3.38 11.79 14.34
C GLU A 89 3.60 12.87 15.41
N ALA A 90 2.59 13.15 16.24
CA ALA A 90 2.71 14.07 17.37
C ALA A 90 3.73 13.58 18.41
N ALA A 91 3.74 12.28 18.72
CA ALA A 91 4.68 11.69 19.68
C ALA A 91 6.10 11.57 19.10
N LYS A 92 6.22 11.20 17.82
CA LYS A 92 7.51 11.02 17.14
C LYS A 92 7.40 11.44 15.68
N PRO A 93 7.76 12.69 15.35
CA PRO A 93 7.71 13.20 13.99
C PRO A 93 8.48 12.31 13.00
N GLY A 94 7.86 12.06 11.85
CA GLY A 94 8.33 11.20 10.77
C GLY A 94 8.21 9.69 11.04
N SER A 95 7.60 9.27 12.15
CA SER A 95 7.45 7.84 12.49
C SER A 95 6.55 7.10 11.50
N VAL A 96 5.47 7.73 11.03
CA VAL A 96 4.55 7.13 10.05
C VAL A 96 5.23 7.00 8.71
N ARG A 97 5.99 8.01 8.27
CA ARG A 97 6.77 7.94 7.02
C ARG A 97 7.76 6.78 7.07
N ARG A 98 8.59 6.70 8.12
CA ARG A 98 9.56 5.60 8.32
C ARG A 98 8.88 4.24 8.38
N GLY A 99 7.75 4.13 9.08
CA GLY A 99 6.98 2.89 9.17
C GLY A 99 6.41 2.44 7.82
N ASN A 100 5.93 3.38 7.01
CA ASN A 100 5.46 3.11 5.66
C ASN A 100 6.61 2.67 4.73
N GLU A 101 7.78 3.30 4.83
CA GLU A 101 8.98 2.92 4.07
C GLU A 101 9.46 1.51 4.46
N ALA A 102 9.54 1.21 5.74
CA ALA A 102 9.88 -0.14 6.23
C ALA A 102 8.87 -1.19 5.76
N SER A 103 7.58 -0.87 5.78
CA SER A 103 6.51 -1.74 5.29
C SER A 103 6.62 -1.98 3.78
N LYS A 104 6.97 -0.95 2.99
CA LYS A 104 7.22 -1.11 1.54
C LYS A 104 8.41 -2.03 1.28
N ALA A 105 9.51 -1.85 2.01
CA ALA A 105 10.68 -2.73 1.91
C ALA A 105 10.33 -4.18 2.27
N TYR A 106 9.59 -4.41 3.36
CA TYR A 106 9.15 -5.74 3.74
C TYR A 106 8.24 -6.39 2.67
N LYS A 107 7.26 -5.64 2.13
CA LYS A 107 6.38 -6.16 1.06
C LYS A 107 7.15 -6.54 -0.19
N ARG A 108 8.15 -5.75 -0.57
CA ARG A 108 9.07 -6.06 -1.67
C ARG A 108 9.84 -7.36 -1.42
N ARG A 109 10.46 -7.48 -0.24
CA ARG A 109 11.14 -8.72 0.21
C ARG A 109 10.21 -9.94 0.14
N SER A 110 8.98 -9.80 0.64
CA SER A 110 7.99 -10.88 0.63
C SER A 110 7.58 -11.27 -0.80
N ALA A 111 7.35 -10.31 -1.69
CA ALA A 111 7.02 -10.60 -3.09
C ALA A 111 8.16 -11.33 -3.82
N LEU A 112 9.41 -10.92 -3.57
CA LEU A 112 10.59 -11.58 -4.14
C LEU A 112 10.78 -13.01 -3.59
N ALA A 113 10.58 -13.21 -2.29
CA ALA A 113 10.62 -14.52 -1.64
C ALA A 113 9.61 -15.49 -2.28
N VAL A 114 8.36 -15.06 -2.44
CA VAL A 114 7.32 -15.83 -3.13
C VAL A 114 7.75 -16.19 -4.55
N ALA A 115 8.20 -15.22 -5.34
CA ALA A 115 8.62 -15.45 -6.72
C ALA A 115 9.79 -16.43 -6.85
N ARG A 116 10.74 -16.41 -5.90
CA ARG A 116 11.87 -17.36 -5.85
C ARG A 116 11.39 -18.75 -5.46
N ALA A 117 10.56 -18.86 -4.44
CA ALA A 117 10.00 -20.13 -3.98
C ALA A 117 9.17 -20.81 -5.09
N GLU A 118 8.35 -20.05 -5.82
CA GLU A 118 7.59 -20.56 -6.97
C GLU A 118 8.51 -21.07 -8.10
N HIS A 119 9.57 -20.33 -8.42
CA HIS A 119 10.54 -20.78 -9.41
C HIS A 119 11.28 -22.05 -8.96
N ALA A 120 11.75 -22.10 -7.72
CA ALA A 120 12.43 -23.27 -7.17
C ALA A 120 11.52 -24.51 -7.10
N LYS A 121 10.23 -24.33 -6.79
CA LYS A 121 9.21 -25.40 -6.87
C LYS A 121 9.10 -25.94 -8.30
N LYS A 122 9.04 -25.06 -9.30
CA LYS A 122 8.94 -25.43 -10.72
C LYS A 122 10.17 -26.21 -11.20
N GLU A 123 11.36 -25.81 -10.78
CA GLU A 123 12.63 -26.45 -11.14
C GLU A 123 12.94 -27.72 -10.31
N GLY A 124 12.05 -28.12 -9.40
CA GLY A 124 12.19 -29.37 -8.63
C GLY A 124 13.21 -29.32 -7.49
N PHE A 125 13.48 -28.14 -6.92
CA PHE A 125 14.43 -28.02 -5.82
C PHE A 125 13.96 -28.76 -4.55
N PRO A 126 14.88 -29.23 -3.69
CA PRO A 126 14.53 -29.85 -2.42
C PRO A 126 13.72 -28.92 -1.51
N MET A 127 12.78 -29.48 -0.73
CA MET A 127 11.93 -28.71 0.19
C MET A 127 12.68 -27.82 1.17
N ARG A 128 13.87 -28.24 1.62
CA ARG A 128 14.72 -27.41 2.49
C ARG A 128 15.14 -26.09 1.83
N VAL A 129 15.39 -26.12 0.52
CA VAL A 129 15.76 -24.93 -0.27
C VAL A 129 14.54 -24.05 -0.48
N ILE A 130 13.39 -24.65 -0.78
CA ILE A 130 12.13 -23.91 -0.94
C ILE A 130 11.77 -23.16 0.35
N ARG A 131 11.83 -23.83 1.51
CA ARG A 131 11.55 -23.19 2.81
C ARG A 131 12.51 -22.04 3.12
N LEU A 132 13.78 -22.19 2.77
CA LEU A 132 14.76 -21.10 2.88
C LEU A 132 14.36 -19.90 2.01
N LEU A 133 13.80 -20.14 0.82
CA LEU A 133 13.38 -19.11 -0.13
C LEU A 133 12.06 -18.42 0.23
N GLU A 134 11.20 -19.09 0.99
CA GLU A 134 9.89 -18.56 1.43
C GLU A 134 10.00 -17.53 2.55
N ASP A 135 11.08 -17.54 3.33
CA ASP A 135 11.28 -16.63 4.46
C ASP A 135 11.79 -15.25 4.01
N PRO A 136 10.97 -14.18 4.10
CA PRO A 136 11.37 -12.84 3.68
C PRO A 136 12.47 -12.21 4.55
N ASP A 137 12.68 -12.70 5.78
CA ASP A 137 13.73 -12.21 6.67
C ASP A 137 15.07 -12.91 6.44
N ALA A 138 15.01 -14.12 5.88
CA ALA A 138 16.14 -14.83 5.31
C ALA A 138 16.65 -14.19 4.00
N HIS A 139 15.99 -13.15 3.48
CA HIS A 139 16.35 -12.38 2.28
C HIS A 139 16.45 -10.85 2.57
N SER A 140 17.44 -10.17 2.00
CA SER A 140 17.66 -8.70 2.18
C SER A 140 17.92 -8.02 0.84
N ASP A 141 17.36 -8.61 -0.21
CA ASP A 141 17.91 -8.46 -1.54
C ASP A 141 17.16 -7.41 -2.38
N ASP A 142 16.25 -6.65 -1.75
CA ASP A 142 15.36 -5.67 -2.40
C ASP A 142 15.27 -4.36 -1.59
N GLU A 143 16.39 -3.97 -0.98
CA GLU A 143 16.56 -2.68 -0.31
C GLU A 143 16.81 -1.60 -1.36
N GLN A 144 16.27 -0.40 -1.19
CA GLN A 144 16.47 0.67 -2.17
C GLN A 144 17.82 1.36 -1.90
N ASP A 145 18.64 1.54 -2.94
CA ASP A 145 19.86 2.37 -2.84
C ASP A 145 19.45 3.79 -2.41
N PRO A 146 20.19 4.51 -1.54
CA PRO A 146 19.93 5.91 -1.20
C PRO A 146 19.73 6.86 -2.40
N THR A 147 20.27 6.53 -3.57
CA THR A 147 20.07 7.27 -4.84
C THR A 147 18.78 6.89 -5.57
N GLY A 148 18.15 5.77 -5.21
CA GLY A 148 16.92 5.24 -5.82
C GLY A 148 17.12 4.53 -7.16
N GLU A 149 18.34 4.51 -7.71
CA GLU A 149 18.62 3.99 -9.05
C GLU A 149 18.70 2.46 -9.11
N ARG A 150 19.06 1.81 -7.99
CA ARG A 150 19.30 0.37 -7.94
C ARG A 150 18.78 -0.23 -6.64
N TYR A 151 18.56 -1.54 -6.65
CA TYR A 151 18.31 -2.31 -5.45
C TYR A 151 19.64 -2.77 -4.86
N ARG A 152 19.85 -2.52 -3.56
CA ARG A 152 21.00 -2.97 -2.79
C ARG A 152 20.64 -4.26 -2.05
N ILE A 153 21.61 -5.16 -2.00
CA ILE A 153 21.54 -6.37 -1.17
C ILE A 153 22.37 -6.10 0.08
N ASN A 154 21.72 -6.03 1.24
CA ASN A 154 22.44 -5.89 2.50
C ASN A 154 23.05 -7.23 2.91
N ASN A 155 24.32 -7.22 3.33
CA ASN A 155 24.95 -8.40 3.92
C ASN A 155 24.21 -8.75 5.23
N LYS A 156 23.79 -10.01 5.37
CA LYS A 156 23.13 -10.50 6.58
C LYS A 156 24.17 -11.24 7.42
N ALA A 157 24.35 -10.82 8.67
CA ALA A 157 25.36 -11.36 9.58
C ALA A 157 25.32 -12.91 9.71
N TYR A 158 24.13 -13.51 9.52
CA TYR A 158 23.91 -14.95 9.65
C TYR A 158 23.77 -15.70 8.30
N ARG A 159 24.14 -15.08 7.16
CA ARG A 159 24.11 -15.73 5.84
C ARG A 159 25.52 -15.94 5.31
N SER A 160 25.86 -17.19 4.99
CA SER A 160 27.16 -17.49 4.37
C SER A 160 27.25 -16.98 2.93
N GLN A 161 28.46 -16.70 2.47
CA GLN A 161 28.71 -16.24 1.09
C GLN A 161 28.25 -17.27 0.04
N LEU A 162 28.29 -18.57 0.37
CA LEU A 162 27.80 -19.64 -0.50
C LEU A 162 26.30 -19.52 -0.76
N VAL A 163 25.51 -19.26 0.28
CA VAL A 163 24.06 -19.06 0.15
C VAL A 163 23.76 -17.80 -0.66
N THR A 164 24.52 -16.72 -0.44
CA THR A 164 24.39 -15.49 -1.24
C THR A 164 24.67 -15.75 -2.73
N ASN A 165 25.73 -16.48 -3.05
CA ASN A 165 26.06 -16.81 -4.44
C ASN A 165 25.01 -17.73 -5.08
N PHE A 166 24.51 -18.71 -4.32
CA PHE A 166 23.43 -19.59 -4.74
C PHE A 166 22.17 -18.81 -5.12
N ILE A 167 21.71 -17.91 -4.24
CA ILE A 167 20.52 -17.08 -4.48
C ILE A 167 20.72 -16.18 -5.71
N ARG A 168 21.90 -15.59 -5.91
CA ARG A 168 22.20 -14.79 -7.10
C ARG A 168 22.07 -15.60 -8.39
N LYS A 169 22.61 -16.81 -8.40
CA LYS A 169 22.51 -17.69 -9.57
C LYS A 169 21.06 -18.07 -9.84
N LEU A 170 20.28 -18.38 -8.79
CA LEU A 170 18.85 -18.65 -8.89
C LEU A 170 18.09 -17.46 -9.50
N ASP A 171 18.34 -16.23 -9.06
CA ASP A 171 17.69 -15.05 -9.61
C ASP A 171 18.02 -14.81 -11.08
N SER A 172 19.29 -14.99 -11.49
CA SER A 172 19.67 -14.91 -12.90
C SER A 172 18.89 -15.93 -13.74
N HIS A 173 18.85 -17.19 -13.32
CA HIS A 173 18.06 -18.23 -14.01
C HIS A 173 16.57 -17.90 -14.04
N ARG A 174 16.00 -17.38 -12.95
CA ARG A 174 14.60 -16.98 -12.87
C ARG A 174 14.28 -15.84 -13.84
N LEU A 175 15.14 -14.83 -13.91
CA LEU A 175 14.98 -13.68 -14.80
C LEU A 175 15.11 -14.10 -16.27
N GLU A 176 16.07 -14.97 -16.59
CA GLU A 176 16.19 -15.56 -17.93
C GLU A 176 14.96 -16.39 -18.29
N ALA A 177 14.49 -17.26 -17.41
CA ALA A 177 13.29 -18.05 -17.63
C ALA A 177 12.05 -17.16 -17.85
N LYS A 178 11.93 -16.06 -17.10
CA LYS A 178 10.87 -15.06 -17.26
C LYS A 178 10.98 -14.32 -18.60
N ALA A 179 12.19 -14.02 -19.08
CA ALA A 179 12.42 -13.38 -20.37
C ALA A 179 12.14 -14.32 -21.56
N ARG A 180 12.33 -15.64 -21.39
CA ARG A 180 12.02 -16.66 -22.40
C ARG A 180 10.51 -16.99 -22.46
N ALA A 181 9.80 -16.93 -21.33
CA ALA A 181 8.38 -17.22 -21.21
C ALA A 181 7.42 -16.46 -22.18
N PRO A 182 7.62 -15.18 -22.54
CA PRO A 182 6.74 -14.50 -23.51
C PRO A 182 6.75 -15.11 -24.92
N TYR A 183 7.77 -15.91 -25.29
CA TYR A 183 7.84 -16.57 -26.60
C TYR A 183 7.31 -18.02 -26.61
N ALA A 184 7.03 -18.60 -25.44
CA ALA A 184 6.59 -19.99 -25.33
C ALA A 184 5.07 -20.19 -25.53
N ARG A 185 4.29 -19.13 -25.80
CA ARG A 185 2.84 -19.21 -26.10
C ARG A 185 2.50 -19.11 -27.60
N LEU A 186 3.51 -19.16 -28.47
CA LEU A 186 3.38 -19.03 -29.93
C LEU A 186 3.77 -20.31 -30.70
N LEU A 187 3.90 -21.44 -30.01
CA LEU A 187 4.07 -22.78 -30.57
C LEU A 187 3.03 -23.69 -29.95
#